data_AF-A0A1V4URC6-F1
#
_entry.id   AF-A0A1V4URC6-F1
#
_cell.length_a   1.000
_cell.length_b   1.000
_cell.length_c   1.000
_cell.angle_alpha   90.00
_cell.angle_beta   90.00
_cell.angle_gamma   90.00
#
_symmetry.space_group_name_H-M   'P 1'
#
loop_
_entity.id
_entity.type
_entity.pdbx_description
1 polymer ?
#
loop_
_entity_poly.entity_id
_entity_poly.type
_entity_poly.pdbx_seq_one_letter_code
_entity_poly.pdbx_strand_id
1 'polypeptide(L)'
;MAVVGKPNVYQTPDGAVLISIRCESITRVDKDIRDQWVLDCAKATLDRIETSAGTPDGERARREYTIDPGLFRKMVYEALAQLKI
;
A
#
# COMPACT_ATOMS: atom_id res chain seq x y z
N MET A 1 4.66 4.65 -15.11
CA MET A 1 5.63 5.69 -14.71
C MET A 1 5.86 5.55 -13.22
N ALA A 2 7.10 5.73 -12.74
CA ALA A 2 7.44 5.83 -11.33
C ALA A 2 7.99 7.21 -11.02
N VAL A 3 7.68 7.69 -9.81
CA VAL A 3 8.14 8.97 -9.29
C VAL A 3 8.90 8.69 -8.00
N VAL A 4 10.09 9.27 -7.90
CA VAL A 4 10.87 9.28 -6.65
C VAL A 4 11.01 10.73 -6.22
N GLY A 5 10.82 10.98 -4.93
CA GLY A 5 10.91 12.33 -4.39
C GLY A 5 10.68 12.37 -2.90
N LYS A 6 10.77 13.57 -2.34
CA LYS A 6 10.60 13.79 -0.90
C LYS A 6 9.13 14.01 -0.56
N PRO A 7 8.55 13.24 0.38
CA PRO A 7 7.20 13.49 0.84
C PRO A 7 7.15 14.81 1.63
N ASN A 8 6.02 15.50 1.53
CA ASN A 8 5.72 16.67 2.34
C ASN A 8 4.29 16.55 2.85
N VAL A 9 4.11 16.78 4.15
CA VAL A 9 2.82 16.73 4.82
C VAL A 9 2.52 18.12 5.34
N TYR A 10 1.41 18.68 4.88
CA TYR A 10 0.95 20.01 5.28
C TYR A 10 -0.46 19.91 5.86
N GLN A 11 -0.65 20.44 7.06
CA GLN A 11 -1.97 20.55 7.67
C GLN A 11 -2.50 21.97 7.48
N THR A 12 -3.65 22.09 6.84
CA THR A 12 -4.32 23.37 6.62
C THR A 12 -4.95 23.89 7.92
N PRO A 13 -5.22 25.20 8.03
CA PRO A 13 -5.86 25.76 9.22
C PRO A 13 -7.26 25.20 9.52
N ASP A 14 -7.99 24.75 8.49
CA ASP A 14 -9.29 24.07 8.59
C ASP A 14 -9.18 22.56 8.91
N GLY A 15 -7.95 22.05 9.12
CA GLY A 15 -7.69 20.70 9.63
C GLY A 15 -7.46 19.63 8.57
N ALA A 16 -7.55 19.95 7.28
CA ALA A 16 -7.26 19.02 6.21
C ALA A 16 -5.76 18.69 6.14
N VAL A 17 -5.42 17.42 5.91
CA VAL A 17 -4.03 16.97 5.73
C VAL A 17 -3.76 16.76 4.24
N LEU A 18 -2.87 17.58 3.69
CA LEU A 18 -2.40 17.49 2.32
C LEU A 18 -1.06 16.77 2.28
N ILE A 19 -1.01 15.67 1.55
CA ILE A 19 0.22 14.92 1.29
C ILE A 19 0.64 15.22 -0.15
N SER A 20 1.87 15.67 -0.32
CA SER A 20 2.48 15.95 -1.62
C SER A 20 3.85 15.28 -1.73
N ILE A 21 4.33 15.08 -2.94
CA ILE A 21 5.68 14.58 -3.20
C ILE A 21 6.42 15.62 -4.03
N ARG A 22 7.52 16.16 -3.50
CA ARG A 22 8.46 16.96 -4.28
C ARG A 22 9.25 16.00 -5.16
N CYS A 23 8.85 15.90 -6.42
CA CYS A 23 9.49 15.02 -7.40
C CYS A 23 10.98 15.36 -7.56
N GLU A 24 11.83 14.33 -7.44
CA GLU A 24 13.27 14.40 -7.70
C GLU A 24 13.64 13.63 -8.98
N SER A 25 12.90 12.57 -9.31
CA SER A 25 13.05 11.88 -10.60
C SER A 25 11.75 11.23 -11.07
N ILE A 26 11.62 11.11 -12.39
CA ILE A 26 10.53 10.42 -13.08
C ILE A 26 11.12 9.39 -14.03
N THR A 27 10.66 8.16 -13.90
CA THR A 27 11.11 7.04 -14.76
C THR A 27 9.92 6.45 -15.49
N ARG A 28 10.08 6.20 -16.81
CA ARG A 28 9.08 5.43 -17.57
C ARG A 28 9.11 3.99 -17.07
N VAL A 29 7.92 3.44 -16.82
CA VAL A 29 7.72 2.08 -16.34
C VAL A 29 6.66 1.49 -17.25
N ASP A 30 6.96 0.33 -17.81
CA ASP A 30 6.06 -0.43 -18.66
C ASP A 30 5.04 -1.24 -17.84
N LYS A 31 4.20 -1.98 -18.55
CA LYS A 31 3.16 -2.81 -17.94
C LYS A 31 3.76 -3.94 -17.11
N ASP A 32 4.80 -4.60 -17.61
CA ASP A 32 5.35 -5.82 -16.99
C ASP A 32 6.00 -5.52 -15.65
N ILE A 33 6.78 -4.43 -15.56
CA ILE A 33 7.38 -3.98 -14.29
C ILE A 33 6.30 -3.58 -13.29
N ARG A 34 5.27 -2.84 -13.74
CA ARG A 34 4.15 -2.44 -12.89
C ARG A 34 3.39 -3.67 -12.37
N ASP A 35 3.13 -4.63 -13.23
CA ASP A 35 2.38 -5.84 -12.88
C ASP A 35 3.19 -6.69 -11.88
N GLN A 36 4.51 -6.73 -12.00
CA GLN A 36 5.39 -7.34 -10.98
C GLN A 36 5.25 -6.65 -9.62
N TRP A 37 5.20 -5.31 -9.57
CA TRP A 37 4.99 -4.59 -8.30
C TRP A 37 3.62 -4.89 -7.67
N VAL A 38 2.59 -5.09 -8.49
CA VAL A 38 1.27 -5.51 -8.00
C VAL A 38 1.36 -6.91 -7.38
N LEU A 39 2.04 -7.85 -8.04
CA LEU A 39 2.25 -9.21 -7.53
C LEU A 39 3.03 -9.22 -6.21
N ASP A 40 4.13 -8.47 -6.13
CA ASP A 40 4.96 -8.39 -4.93
C ASP A 40 4.20 -7.77 -3.76
N CYS A 41 3.42 -6.72 -4.03
CA CYS A 41 2.57 -6.07 -3.03
C CYS A 41 1.44 -6.99 -2.56
N ALA A 42 0.80 -7.71 -3.48
CA ALA A 42 -0.23 -8.69 -3.17
C ALA A 42 0.31 -9.79 -2.26
N LYS A 43 1.45 -10.38 -2.62
CA LYS A 43 2.12 -11.39 -1.82
C LYS A 43 2.48 -10.86 -0.42
N ALA A 44 3.19 -9.74 -0.34
CA ALA A 44 3.58 -9.16 0.94
C ALA A 44 2.37 -8.83 1.85
N THR A 45 1.25 -8.41 1.26
CA THR A 45 0.01 -8.13 1.99
C THR A 45 -0.60 -9.41 2.55
N LEU A 46 -0.70 -10.47 1.75
CA LEU A 46 -1.21 -11.76 2.21
C LEU A 46 -0.31 -12.37 3.29
N ASP A 47 1.00 -12.37 3.08
CA ASP A 47 2.00 -12.86 4.05
C ASP A 47 1.85 -12.12 5.39
N ARG A 48 1.67 -10.79 5.36
CA ARG A 48 1.41 -9.99 6.57
C ARG A 48 0.11 -10.39 7.27
N ILE A 49 -0.97 -10.60 6.53
CA ILE A 49 -2.26 -11.00 7.14
C ILE A 49 -2.10 -12.34 7.85
N GLU A 50 -1.44 -13.31 7.22
CA GLU A 50 -1.25 -14.67 7.76
C GLU A 50 -0.31 -14.68 8.98
N THR A 51 0.74 -13.86 8.97
CA THR A 51 1.76 -13.85 10.02
C THR A 51 1.50 -12.84 11.15
N SER A 52 0.66 -11.83 10.91
CA SER A 52 0.38 -10.75 11.88
C SER A 52 -0.09 -11.28 13.23
N ALA A 53 -0.73 -12.46 13.25
CA ALA A 53 -1.36 -12.94 14.46
C ALA A 53 -0.40 -13.32 15.59
N GLY A 54 0.90 -13.48 15.30
CA GLY A 54 1.94 -13.80 16.27
C GLY A 54 2.98 -12.71 16.47
N THR A 55 2.79 -11.50 15.92
CA THR A 55 3.76 -10.41 16.03
C THR A 55 3.31 -9.34 17.03
N PRO A 56 4.23 -8.67 17.76
CA PRO A 56 3.89 -7.56 18.65
C PRO A 56 3.10 -6.44 17.95
N ASP A 57 3.45 -6.15 16.70
CA ASP A 57 2.76 -5.16 15.88
C ASP A 57 1.37 -5.60 15.46
N GLY A 58 1.15 -6.88 15.15
CA GLY A 58 -0.18 -7.38 14.82
C GLY A 58 -1.12 -7.41 16.02
N GLU A 59 -0.61 -7.75 17.21
CA GLU A 59 -1.36 -7.63 18.45
C GLU A 59 -1.72 -6.16 18.76
N ARG A 60 -0.78 -5.23 18.57
CA ARG A 60 -1.06 -3.79 18.71
C ARG A 60 -2.11 -3.33 17.70
N ALA A 61 -1.98 -3.75 16.44
CA ALA A 61 -2.91 -3.38 15.38
C ALA A 61 -4.35 -3.83 15.68
N ARG A 62 -4.56 -5.04 16.22
CA ARG A 62 -5.90 -5.51 16.60
C ARG A 62 -6.52 -4.70 17.74
N ARG A 63 -5.71 -4.14 18.63
CA ARG A 63 -6.20 -3.28 19.73
C ARG A 63 -6.52 -1.87 19.26
N GLU A 64 -5.68 -1.31 18.39
CA GLU A 64 -5.76 0.09 17.98
C GLU A 64 -6.66 0.33 16.77
N TYR A 65 -6.85 -0.67 15.91
CA TYR A 65 -7.61 -0.54 14.68
C TYR A 65 -8.79 -1.52 14.64
N THR A 66 -9.97 -1.02 14.28
CA THR A 66 -11.21 -1.81 14.10
C THR A 66 -11.41 -2.24 12.64
N ILE A 67 -10.32 -2.55 11.93
CA ILE A 67 -10.35 -2.91 10.50
C ILE A 67 -10.30 -4.43 10.37
N ASP A 68 -11.27 -5.02 9.67
CA ASP A 68 -11.26 -6.45 9.34
C ASP A 68 -10.15 -6.78 8.33
N PRO A 69 -9.21 -7.71 8.67
CA PRO A 69 -8.20 -8.17 7.72
C PRO A 69 -8.77 -8.75 6.41
N GLY A 70 -10.02 -9.24 6.41
CA GLY A 70 -10.73 -9.67 5.22
C GLY A 70 -10.82 -8.59 4.13
N LEU A 71 -10.87 -7.31 4.51
CA LEU A 71 -10.86 -6.19 3.57
C LEU A 71 -9.59 -6.18 2.72
N PHE A 72 -8.42 -6.42 3.33
CA PHE A 72 -7.14 -6.46 2.61
C PHE A 72 -7.09 -7.65 1.64
N ARG A 73 -7.65 -8.81 2.00
CA ARG A 73 -7.76 -9.94 1.07
C ARG A 73 -8.60 -9.61 -0.16
N LYS A 74 -9.73 -8.93 0.05
CA LYS A 74 -10.59 -8.47 -1.06
C LYS A 74 -9.84 -7.49 -1.98
N MET A 75 -9.13 -6.51 -1.42
CA MET A 75 -8.33 -5.57 -2.21
C MET A 75 -7.23 -6.27 -3.01
N VAL A 76 -6.56 -7.25 -2.42
CA VAL A 76 -5.57 -8.07 -3.13
C VAL A 76 -6.22 -8.82 -4.29
N TYR A 77 -7.36 -9.47 -4.07
CA TYR A 77 -8.10 -10.16 -5.13
C TYR A 77 -8.47 -9.21 -6.28
N GLU A 78 -9.02 -8.04 -5.98
CA GLU A 78 -9.39 -7.04 -6.99
C GLU A 78 -8.18 -6.55 -7.78
N ALA A 79 -7.03 -6.34 -7.13
CA ALA A 79 -5.80 -5.94 -7.78
C ALA A 79 -5.26 -7.03 -8.72
N LEU A 80 -5.26 -8.29 -8.27
CA LEU A 80 -4.81 -9.42 -9.06
C LEU A 80 -5.74 -9.71 -10.25
N ALA A 81 -7.06 -9.53 -10.08
CA ALA A 81 -8.04 -9.72 -11.14
C ALA A 81 -7.89 -8.73 -12.32
N GLN A 82 -7.21 -7.60 -12.09
CA GLN A 82 -6.90 -6.63 -13.14
C GLN A 82 -5.67 -7.02 -13.98
N LEU A 83 -4.86 -7.96 -13.51
CA LEU A 83 -3.70 -8.46 -14.24
C LEU A 83 -4.19 -9.33 -15.40
N LYS A 84 -4.01 -8.82 -16.61
CA LYS A 84 -4.14 -9.62 -17.84
C LYS A 84 -2.86 -10.42 -18.02
N ILE A 85 -2.90 -11.69 -17.66
CA ILE A 85 -1.87 -12.71 -17.93
C ILE A 85 -2.12 -13.28 -19.33
#